data_AF-A0A955LMY9-F1
#
_entry.id   AF-A0A955LMY9-F1
#
_cell.length_a   1.000
_cell.length_b   1.000
_cell.length_c   1.000
_cell.angle_alpha   90.00
_cell.angle_beta   90.00
_cell.angle_gamma   90.00
#
_symmetry.space_group_name_H-M   'P 1'
#
loop_
_entity.id
_entity.type
_entity.pdbx_description
1 polymer ?
#
loop_
_entity_poly.entity_id
_entity_poly.type
_entity_poly.pdbx_seq_one_letter_code
_entity_poly.pdbx_strand_id
1 'polypeptide(L)'
;MDNKDFLESYEGQSVDELISLEQEYRIESIVMAFEEALDQKASEVGLSNLTDTERIVLAIEALEREVNNGGYHQFFSNSSNEYAVMIVKALEEIACPKTARITHMAIGKLEINGPLTVEAITAAIDADEEGDDCLLDILSELDDQYFDSGEMIADRLFHYIKDHKSQINL
;
A
#
# COMPACT_ATOMS: atom_id res chain seq x y z
N MET A 1 -9.13 -2.86 25.07
CA MET A 1 -9.44 -3.38 23.73
C MET A 1 -10.55 -2.51 23.21
N ASP A 2 -10.28 -1.78 22.14
CA ASP A 2 -11.29 -0.97 21.46
C ASP A 2 -12.30 -1.96 20.86
N ASN A 3 -13.55 -1.92 21.31
CA ASN A 3 -14.58 -2.92 21.02
C ASN A 3 -15.37 -2.53 19.76
N LYS A 4 -14.64 -2.19 18.71
CA LYS A 4 -15.19 -1.77 17.41
C LYS A 4 -15.41 -2.98 16.51
N ASP A 5 -16.47 -2.94 15.74
CA ASP A 5 -16.81 -3.97 14.77
C ASP A 5 -15.87 -3.91 13.56
N PHE A 6 -15.85 -4.98 12.76
CA PHE A 6 -15.10 -5.03 11.51
C PHE A 6 -16.07 -4.79 10.35
N LEU A 7 -15.73 -3.86 9.45
CA LEU A 7 -16.53 -3.58 8.27
C LEU A 7 -16.21 -4.64 7.20
N GLU A 8 -17.20 -5.45 6.85
CA GLU A 8 -16.99 -6.64 6.00
C GLU A 8 -16.76 -6.29 4.52
N SER A 9 -17.40 -5.23 4.02
CA SER A 9 -17.36 -4.84 2.60
C SER A 9 -17.79 -3.40 2.38
N TYR A 10 -17.35 -2.84 1.25
CA TYR A 10 -17.90 -1.62 0.68
C TYR A 10 -19.27 -1.89 0.03
N GLU A 11 -20.28 -1.11 0.40
CA GLU A 11 -21.68 -1.27 -0.02
C GLU A 11 -22.20 -0.04 -0.81
N GLY A 12 -21.30 0.75 -1.40
CA GLY A 12 -21.67 1.95 -2.15
C GLY A 12 -21.78 3.23 -1.31
N GLN A 13 -21.15 3.26 -0.14
CA GLN A 13 -21.11 4.45 0.72
C GLN A 13 -20.33 5.60 0.06
N SER A 14 -20.78 6.83 0.28
CA SER A 14 -19.98 8.01 -0.03
C SER A 14 -18.75 8.14 0.88
N VAL A 15 -17.80 8.99 0.49
CA VAL A 15 -16.60 9.28 1.29
C VAL A 15 -16.94 9.75 2.72
N ASP A 16 -17.94 10.63 2.87
CA ASP A 16 -18.36 11.13 4.18
C ASP A 16 -19.04 10.04 5.03
N GLU A 17 -19.77 9.12 4.40
CA GLU A 17 -20.37 7.97 5.08
C GLU A 17 -19.29 7.02 5.59
N LEU A 18 -18.31 6.63 4.76
CA LEU A 18 -17.18 5.78 5.17
C LEU A 18 -16.37 6.41 6.31
N ILE A 19 -16.05 7.71 6.23
CA ILE A 19 -15.34 8.41 7.31
C ILE A 19 -16.12 8.37 8.63
N SER A 20 -17.44 8.49 8.56
CA SER A 20 -18.30 8.50 9.75
C SER A 20 -18.34 7.15 10.49
N LEU A 21 -17.96 6.06 9.81
CA LEU A 21 -17.90 4.72 10.40
C LEU A 21 -16.79 4.57 11.45
N GLU A 22 -15.84 5.52 11.58
CA GLU A 22 -14.72 5.44 12.53
C GLU A 22 -15.13 5.29 14.00
N GLN A 23 -16.38 5.65 14.34
CA GLN A 23 -16.92 5.52 15.69
C GLN A 23 -17.35 4.08 16.02
N GLU A 24 -17.73 3.31 15.02
CA GLU A 24 -18.33 1.98 15.15
C GLU A 24 -17.37 0.88 14.69
N TYR A 25 -16.59 1.16 13.64
CA TYR A 25 -15.75 0.20 12.95
C TYR A 25 -14.27 0.47 13.14
N ARG A 26 -13.49 -0.61 13.03
CA ARG A 26 -12.03 -0.58 13.01
C ARG A 26 -11.52 0.20 11.80
N ILE A 27 -10.51 1.04 12.01
CA ILE A 27 -9.95 1.90 10.96
C ILE A 27 -9.40 1.06 9.81
N GLU A 28 -8.74 -0.06 10.13
CA GLU A 28 -8.21 -1.00 9.13
C GLU A 28 -9.30 -1.47 8.17
N SER A 29 -10.49 -1.80 8.69
CA SER A 29 -11.61 -2.22 7.84
C SER A 29 -12.24 -1.09 7.03
N ILE A 30 -12.13 0.16 7.50
CA ILE A 30 -12.62 1.32 6.76
C ILE A 30 -11.67 1.65 5.59
N VAL A 31 -10.36 1.60 5.80
CA VAL A 31 -9.39 1.82 4.71
C VAL A 31 -9.45 0.70 3.66
N MET A 32 -9.70 -0.54 4.07
CA MET A 32 -9.98 -1.64 3.12
C MET A 32 -11.26 -1.39 2.30
N ALA A 33 -12.32 -0.83 2.91
CA ALA A 33 -13.51 -0.44 2.15
C ALA A 33 -13.24 0.72 1.16
N PHE A 34 -12.31 1.63 1.48
CA PHE A 34 -11.82 2.62 0.51
C PHE A 34 -11.03 1.96 -0.62
N GLU A 35 -10.15 0.98 -0.34
CA GLU A 35 -9.46 0.19 -1.38
C GLU A 35 -10.47 -0.47 -2.32
N GLU A 36 -11.45 -1.19 -1.77
CA GLU A 36 -12.48 -1.89 -2.56
C GLU A 36 -13.27 -0.92 -3.45
N ALA A 37 -13.70 0.23 -2.91
CA ALA A 37 -14.43 1.24 -3.67
C ALA A 37 -13.59 1.83 -4.82
N LEU A 38 -12.31 2.08 -4.56
CA LEU A 38 -11.39 2.66 -5.55
C LEU A 38 -10.95 1.64 -6.60
N ASP A 39 -10.83 0.36 -6.26
CA ASP A 39 -10.59 -0.72 -7.21
C ASP A 39 -11.78 -0.94 -8.14
N GLN A 40 -13.01 -0.88 -7.62
CA GLN A 40 -14.23 -0.89 -8.44
C GLN A 40 -14.21 0.27 -9.44
N LYS A 41 -13.91 1.49 -8.97
CA LYS A 41 -13.77 2.67 -9.83
C LYS A 41 -12.64 2.51 -10.86
N ALA A 42 -11.46 2.06 -10.43
CA ALA A 42 -10.31 1.84 -11.30
C ALA A 42 -10.62 0.83 -12.42
N SER A 43 -11.43 -0.19 -12.11
CA SER A 43 -11.90 -1.18 -13.09
C SER A 43 -12.82 -0.59 -14.16
N GLU A 44 -13.56 0.47 -13.82
CA GLU A 44 -14.47 1.16 -14.75
C GLU A 44 -13.77 2.24 -15.59
N VAL A 45 -12.94 3.07 -14.94
CA VAL A 45 -12.35 4.26 -15.59
C VAL A 45 -10.86 4.12 -15.89
N GLY A 46 -10.19 3.11 -15.36
CA GLY A 46 -8.74 2.91 -15.45
C GLY A 46 -7.96 3.69 -14.39
N LEU A 47 -6.87 3.09 -13.89
CA LEU A 47 -6.02 3.65 -12.83
C LEU A 47 -5.48 5.05 -13.14
N SER A 48 -5.20 5.35 -14.41
CA SER A 48 -4.70 6.66 -14.85
C SER A 48 -5.73 7.80 -14.77
N ASN A 49 -7.01 7.48 -14.59
CA ASN A 49 -8.09 8.44 -14.41
C ASN A 49 -8.48 8.66 -12.94
N LEU A 50 -7.80 7.97 -12.01
CA LEU A 50 -7.91 8.27 -10.58
C LEU A 50 -7.13 9.52 -10.21
N THR A 51 -7.54 10.18 -9.13
CA THR A 51 -6.76 11.29 -8.57
C THR A 51 -5.49 10.79 -7.89
N ASP A 52 -4.51 11.67 -7.67
CA ASP A 52 -3.28 11.30 -6.96
C ASP A 52 -3.57 10.78 -5.53
N THR A 53 -4.54 11.38 -4.85
CA THR A 53 -5.00 10.95 -3.51
C THR A 53 -5.61 9.56 -3.54
N GLU A 54 -6.44 9.25 -4.54
CA GLU A 54 -7.02 7.90 -4.71
C GLU A 54 -5.93 6.86 -5.00
N ARG A 55 -4.95 7.19 -5.83
CA ARG A 55 -3.81 6.30 -6.12
C ARG A 55 -2.90 6.08 -4.91
N ILE A 56 -2.78 7.06 -4.01
CA ILE A 56 -2.07 6.90 -2.74
C ILE A 56 -2.78 5.88 -1.85
N VAL A 57 -4.11 5.95 -1.75
CA VAL A 57 -4.89 4.97 -0.96
C VAL A 57 -4.64 3.55 -1.48
N LEU A 58 -4.79 3.34 -2.80
CA LEU A 58 -4.55 2.03 -3.42
C LEU A 58 -3.10 1.56 -3.24
N ALA A 59 -2.12 2.45 -3.41
CA ALA A 59 -0.71 2.11 -3.25
C ALA A 59 -0.37 1.64 -1.82
N ILE A 60 -0.91 2.32 -0.81
CA ILE A 60 -0.64 2.02 0.60
C ILE A 60 -1.32 0.71 1.02
N GLU A 61 -2.60 0.51 0.67
CA GLU A 61 -3.31 -0.73 0.99
C GLU A 61 -2.71 -1.93 0.24
N ALA A 62 -2.29 -1.75 -1.03
CA ALA A 62 -1.55 -2.77 -1.74
C ALA A 62 -0.23 -3.13 -1.05
N LEU A 63 0.55 -2.15 -0.56
CA LEU A 63 1.76 -2.45 0.19
C LEU A 63 1.46 -3.22 1.48
N GLU A 64 0.54 -2.72 2.31
CA GLU A 64 0.13 -3.39 3.56
C GLU A 64 -0.31 -4.82 3.28
N ARG A 65 -1.18 -5.04 2.28
CA ARG A 65 -1.71 -6.36 1.94
C ARG A 65 -0.62 -7.32 1.49
N GLU A 66 0.31 -6.90 0.64
CA GLU A 66 1.34 -7.81 0.13
C GLU A 66 2.41 -8.09 1.19
N VAL A 67 2.88 -7.07 1.91
CA VAL A 67 3.93 -7.23 2.93
C VAL A 67 3.43 -8.07 4.11
N ASN A 68 2.19 -7.87 4.56
CA ASN A 68 1.62 -8.70 5.63
C ASN A 68 1.36 -10.16 5.20
N ASN A 69 1.23 -10.45 3.90
CA ASN A 69 0.97 -11.80 3.41
C ASN A 69 2.24 -12.56 3.00
N GLY A 70 3.24 -11.88 2.45
CA GLY A 70 4.47 -12.51 1.95
C GLY A 70 5.64 -11.55 1.74
N GLY A 71 5.65 -10.42 2.44
CA GLY A 71 6.78 -9.49 2.46
C GLY A 71 6.92 -8.64 1.20
N TYR A 72 8.00 -7.86 1.16
CA TYR A 72 8.38 -7.05 0.01
C TYR A 72 8.59 -7.89 -1.25
N HIS A 73 9.04 -9.15 -1.10
CA HIS A 73 9.14 -10.06 -2.24
C HIS A 73 7.78 -10.21 -2.93
N GLN A 74 6.72 -10.46 -2.16
CA GLN A 74 5.36 -10.56 -2.69
C GLN A 74 4.87 -9.24 -3.28
N PHE A 75 5.19 -8.10 -2.66
CA PHE A 75 4.87 -6.78 -3.21
C PHE A 75 5.49 -6.54 -4.59
N PHE A 76 6.73 -6.99 -4.81
CA PHE A 76 7.42 -6.84 -6.09
C PHE A 76 7.05 -7.90 -7.13
N SER A 77 6.72 -9.13 -6.71
CA SER A 77 6.36 -10.23 -7.61
C SER A 77 4.92 -10.15 -8.12
N ASN A 78 4.00 -9.60 -7.32
CA ASN A 78 2.59 -9.46 -7.69
C ASN A 78 2.33 -8.17 -8.49
N SER A 79 1.10 -8.02 -9.00
CA SER A 79 0.69 -6.83 -9.77
C SER A 79 0.82 -5.52 -8.98
N SER A 80 0.85 -5.59 -7.64
CA SER A 80 1.08 -4.46 -6.74
C SER A 80 2.40 -3.71 -7.00
N ASN A 81 3.33 -4.32 -7.73
CA ASN A 81 4.57 -3.67 -8.16
C ASN A 81 4.35 -2.42 -9.06
N GLU A 82 3.15 -2.24 -9.63
CA GLU A 82 2.77 -1.04 -10.37
C GLU A 82 2.86 0.24 -9.51
N TYR A 83 2.74 0.09 -8.19
CA TYR A 83 2.82 1.19 -7.23
C TYR A 83 4.26 1.50 -6.76
N ALA A 84 5.25 0.66 -7.09
CA ALA A 84 6.62 0.79 -6.59
C ALA A 84 7.26 2.17 -6.89
N VAL A 85 6.90 2.80 -8.02
CA VAL A 85 7.42 4.12 -8.39
C VAL A 85 6.94 5.25 -7.48
N MET A 86 5.78 5.10 -6.85
CA MET A 86 5.17 6.15 -6.03
C MET A 86 5.11 5.82 -4.54
N ILE A 87 5.27 4.54 -4.16
CA ILE A 87 5.00 4.06 -2.80
C ILE A 87 5.83 4.77 -1.72
N VAL A 88 7.09 5.11 -2.00
CA VAL A 88 7.94 5.83 -1.04
C VAL A 88 7.38 7.22 -0.75
N LYS A 89 6.98 7.95 -1.79
CA LYS A 89 6.36 9.28 -1.65
C LYS A 89 4.99 9.18 -0.97
N ALA A 90 4.20 8.16 -1.29
CA ALA A 90 2.91 7.92 -0.64
C ALA A 90 3.06 7.71 0.87
N LEU A 91 4.05 6.90 1.29
CA LEU A 91 4.36 6.68 2.71
C LEU A 91 4.80 7.96 3.42
N GLU A 92 5.59 8.81 2.77
CA GLU A 92 5.96 10.12 3.30
C GLU A 92 4.74 11.04 3.46
N GLU A 93 3.82 11.05 2.51
CA GLU A 93 2.61 11.89 2.52
C GLU A 93 1.64 11.52 3.64
N ILE A 94 1.54 10.24 4.01
CA ILE A 94 0.76 9.79 5.16
C ILE A 94 1.52 9.88 6.49
N ALA A 95 2.72 10.47 6.50
CA ALA A 95 3.57 10.60 7.68
C ALA A 95 4.03 9.25 8.29
N CYS A 96 4.43 8.31 7.42
CA CYS A 96 5.10 7.06 7.75
C CYS A 96 6.57 7.03 7.25
N PRO A 97 7.45 7.91 7.76
CA PRO A 97 8.82 8.05 7.27
C PRO A 97 9.71 6.83 7.54
N LYS A 98 9.46 6.03 8.59
CA LYS A 98 10.28 4.84 8.83
C LYS A 98 9.97 3.78 7.80
N THR A 99 8.69 3.51 7.54
CA THR A 99 8.26 2.58 6.50
C THR A 99 8.68 3.09 5.13
N ALA A 100 8.59 4.39 4.85
CA ALA A 100 9.11 4.97 3.60
C ALA A 100 10.60 4.64 3.38
N ARG A 101 11.43 4.78 4.42
CA ARG A 101 12.87 4.46 4.37
C ARG A 101 13.11 2.97 4.12
N ILE A 102 12.37 2.08 4.80
CA ILE A 102 12.51 0.62 4.64
C ILE A 102 12.08 0.21 3.22
N THR A 103 10.94 0.71 2.73
CA THR A 103 10.47 0.48 1.37
C THR A 103 11.47 0.98 0.32
N HIS A 104 12.06 2.16 0.53
CA HIS A 104 13.12 2.66 -0.35
C HIS A 104 14.36 1.75 -0.34
N MET A 105 14.75 1.20 0.81
CA MET A 105 15.83 0.23 0.89
C MET A 105 15.47 -1.06 0.14
N ALA A 106 14.25 -1.57 0.27
CA ALA A 106 13.76 -2.75 -0.45
C ALA A 106 13.80 -2.58 -1.96
N ILE A 107 13.30 -1.44 -2.48
CA ILE A 107 13.41 -1.08 -3.89
C ILE A 107 14.89 -1.04 -4.34
N GLY A 108 15.78 -0.53 -3.50
CA GLY A 108 17.21 -0.48 -3.78
C GLY A 108 17.86 -1.86 -3.93
N LYS A 109 17.29 -2.91 -3.32
CA LYS A 109 17.79 -4.29 -3.44
C LYS A 109 17.48 -4.94 -4.78
N LEU A 110 16.59 -4.36 -5.57
CA LEU A 110 16.33 -4.80 -6.95
C LEU A 110 17.47 -4.44 -7.92
N GLU A 111 18.40 -3.58 -7.51
CA GLU A 111 19.58 -3.17 -8.30
C GLU A 111 19.28 -2.70 -9.75
N ILE A 112 18.10 -2.12 -9.95
CA ILE A 112 17.63 -1.66 -11.26
C ILE A 112 18.45 -0.45 -11.72
N ASN A 113 19.26 -0.66 -12.76
CA ASN A 113 20.02 0.39 -13.43
C ASN A 113 19.16 1.10 -14.49
N GLY A 114 18.27 1.99 -14.06
CA GLY A 114 17.39 2.72 -14.98
C GLY A 114 16.10 3.20 -14.34
N PRO A 115 15.08 3.56 -15.16
CA PRO A 115 13.75 3.85 -14.65
C PRO A 115 13.17 2.65 -13.92
N LEU A 116 12.54 2.90 -12.77
CA LEU A 116 11.78 1.90 -12.03
C LEU A 116 10.45 1.66 -12.75
N THR A 117 10.38 0.62 -13.59
CA THR A 117 9.16 0.20 -14.30
C THR A 117 8.75 -1.21 -13.87
N VAL A 118 7.49 -1.57 -14.11
CA VAL A 118 6.97 -2.92 -13.84
C VAL A 118 7.84 -3.97 -14.51
N GLU A 119 8.21 -3.77 -15.77
CA GLU A 119 9.05 -4.72 -16.52
C GLU A 119 10.45 -4.87 -15.91
N ALA A 120 11.04 -3.78 -15.41
CA ALA A 120 12.34 -3.82 -14.77
C ALA A 120 12.28 -4.53 -13.41
N ILE A 121 11.20 -4.32 -12.64
CA ILE A 121 10.97 -5.01 -11.36
C ILE A 121 10.77 -6.50 -11.59
N THR A 122 9.88 -6.88 -12.51
CA THR A 122 9.66 -8.28 -12.86
C THR A 122 10.94 -8.95 -13.34
N ALA A 123 11.72 -8.29 -14.20
CA ALA A 123 13.00 -8.83 -14.65
C ALA A 123 14.03 -9.00 -13.52
N ALA A 124 14.04 -8.11 -12.52
CA ALA A 124 14.92 -8.24 -11.36
C ALA A 124 14.51 -9.42 -10.46
N ILE A 125 13.20 -9.60 -10.23
CA ILE A 125 12.66 -10.72 -9.45
C ILE A 125 12.88 -12.05 -10.18
N ASP A 126 12.60 -12.12 -11.49
CA ASP A 126 12.77 -13.34 -12.29
C ASP A 126 14.25 -13.74 -12.48
N ALA A 127 15.17 -12.79 -12.34
CA ALA A 127 16.60 -13.03 -12.44
C ALA A 127 17.24 -13.48 -11.11
N ASP A 128 16.51 -13.43 -9.99
CA ASP A 128 16.99 -13.90 -8.70
C ASP A 128 17.24 -15.42 -8.75
N GLU A 129 18.45 -15.84 -8.41
CA GLU A 129 18.81 -17.26 -8.35
C GLU A 129 18.63 -17.77 -6.92
N GLU A 130 17.93 -18.91 -6.77
CA GLU A 130 17.79 -19.55 -5.46
C GLU A 130 19.15 -19.89 -4.84
N GLY A 131 19.40 -19.45 -3.61
CA GLY A 131 20.67 -19.69 -2.93
C GLY A 131 20.87 -18.80 -1.69
N ASP A 132 22.02 -18.96 -1.04
CA ASP A 132 22.41 -18.06 0.07
C ASP A 132 22.50 -16.61 -0.43
N ASP A 133 21.97 -15.67 0.35
CA ASP A 133 21.89 -14.25 0.02
C ASP A 133 21.04 -13.93 -1.24
N CYS A 134 20.07 -14.80 -1.58
CA CYS A 134 19.09 -14.49 -2.62
C CYS A 134 18.25 -13.26 -2.24
N LEU A 135 17.60 -12.63 -3.23
CA LEU A 135 16.79 -11.44 -3.02
C LEU A 135 15.70 -11.68 -1.98
N LEU A 136 15.09 -12.88 -1.96
CA LEU A 136 14.09 -13.25 -0.94
C LEU A 136 14.66 -13.15 0.49
N ASP A 137 15.85 -13.71 0.73
CA ASP A 137 16.51 -13.65 2.05
C ASP A 137 16.87 -12.21 2.42
N ILE A 138 17.40 -11.43 1.47
CA ILE A 138 17.74 -10.03 1.68
C ILE A 138 16.49 -9.19 2.02
N LEU A 139 15.37 -9.44 1.35
CA LEU A 139 14.11 -8.74 1.60
C LEU A 139 13.48 -9.13 2.94
N SER A 140 13.69 -10.36 3.41
CA SER A 140 13.17 -10.82 4.70
C SER A 140 13.66 -9.99 5.90
N GLU A 141 14.92 -9.52 5.86
CA GLU A 141 15.46 -8.60 6.90
C GLU A 141 14.78 -7.22 6.88
N LEU A 142 14.23 -6.82 5.75
CA LEU A 142 13.48 -5.56 5.59
C LEU A 142 12.02 -5.74 5.98
N ASP A 143 11.45 -6.93 5.77
CA ASP A 143 10.12 -7.30 6.27
C ASP A 143 10.11 -7.25 7.81
N ASP A 144 11.13 -7.80 8.47
CA ASP A 144 11.27 -7.71 9.93
C ASP A 144 11.32 -6.23 10.40
N GLN A 145 12.08 -5.39 9.71
CA GLN A 145 12.14 -3.95 10.00
C GLN A 145 10.80 -3.24 9.74
N TYR A 146 10.05 -3.68 8.74
CA TYR A 146 8.72 -3.16 8.45
C TYR A 146 7.77 -3.43 9.63
N PHE A 147 7.74 -4.68 10.10
CA PHE A 147 6.92 -5.07 11.26
C PHE A 147 7.36 -4.37 12.55
N ASP A 148 8.66 -4.11 12.71
CA ASP A 148 9.22 -3.39 13.87
C ASP A 148 9.13 -1.86 13.77
N SER A 149 8.64 -1.29 12.65
CA SER A 149 8.59 0.16 12.43
C SER A 149 7.77 0.89 13.50
N GLY A 150 6.70 0.23 13.97
CA GLY A 150 5.73 0.75 14.94
C GLY A 150 4.89 1.91 14.40
N GLU A 151 4.87 2.13 13.08
CA GLU A 151 4.02 3.14 12.45
C GLU A 151 2.62 2.57 12.24
N MET A 152 1.59 3.31 12.67
CA MET A 152 0.18 2.91 12.54
C MET A 152 -0.32 3.28 11.14
N ILE A 153 0.05 2.50 10.13
CA ILE A 153 -0.16 2.84 8.71
C ILE A 153 -1.63 3.07 8.39
N ALA A 154 -2.54 2.19 8.82
CA ALA A 154 -3.98 2.34 8.60
C ALA A 154 -4.53 3.64 9.22
N ASP A 155 -4.18 3.96 10.47
CA ASP A 155 -4.59 5.22 11.13
C ASP A 155 -4.05 6.46 10.41
N ARG A 156 -2.80 6.39 9.95
CA ARG A 156 -2.13 7.45 9.20
C ARG A 156 -2.77 7.69 7.84
N LEU A 157 -3.05 6.61 7.10
CA LEU A 157 -3.76 6.65 5.83
C LEU A 157 -5.18 7.20 6.02
N PHE A 158 -5.90 6.74 7.04
CA PHE A 158 -7.25 7.22 7.31
C PHE A 158 -7.28 8.71 7.69
N HIS A 159 -6.30 9.19 8.46
CA HIS A 159 -6.16 10.62 8.73
C HIS A 159 -5.90 11.42 7.43
N TYR A 160 -5.02 10.90 6.57
CA TYR A 160 -4.76 11.50 5.26
C TYR A 160 -6.01 11.56 4.38
N ILE A 161 -6.81 10.48 4.34
CA ILE A 161 -8.11 10.42 3.63
C ILE A 161 -9.05 11.53 4.13
N LYS A 162 -9.17 11.72 5.45
CA LYS A 162 -10.04 12.76 6.04
C LYS A 162 -9.61 14.17 5.61
N ASP A 163 -8.31 14.43 5.62
CA ASP A 163 -7.75 15.73 5.25
C ASP A 163 -7.88 16.03 3.74
N HIS A 164 -7.95 15.00 2.91
CA HIS A 164 -7.99 15.11 1.44
C HIS A 164 -9.32 14.66 0.83
N LYS A 165 -10.37 14.47 1.63
CA LYS A 165 -11.64 13.86 1.20
C LYS A 165 -12.29 14.51 -0.03
N SER A 166 -12.09 15.81 -0.27
CA SER A 166 -12.61 16.51 -1.44
C SER A 166 -11.93 16.13 -2.76
N GLN A 167 -10.84 15.35 -2.69
CA GLN A 167 -10.08 14.85 -3.84
C GLN A 167 -10.38 13.37 -4.11
N ILE A 168 -11.24 12.75 -3.31
CA ILE A 168 -11.69 11.37 -3.47
C ILE A 168 -13.12 11.40 -4.00
N ASN A 169 -13.37 10.70 -5.10
CA ASN A 169 -14.67 10.65 -5.75
C ASN A 169 -15.13 9.19 -5.81
N LEU A 170 -16.04 8.84 -4.89
CA LEU A 170 -16.78 7.58 -4.84
C LEU A 170 -18.24 7.84 -5.26
#